data_AF-A0A139TP10-F1
#
_entry.id   AF-A0A139TP10-F1
#
_cell.length_a   1.000
_cell.length_b   1.000
_cell.length_c   1.000
_cell.angle_alpha   90.00
_cell.angle_beta   90.00
_cell.angle_gamma   90.00
#
_symmetry.space_group_name_H-M   'P 1'
#
loop_
_entity.id
_entity.type
_entity.pdbx_description
1 polymer ?
#
loop_
_entity_poly.entity_id
_entity_poly.type
_entity_poly.pdbx_seq_one_letter_code
_entity_poly.pdbx_strand_id
1 'polypeptide(L)'
;MSDDEIRTTVREWLQCQHRKSYQLAGEIGIRPQTFYAQMSVRKISDNTKRALARVIPALMSELDLSLSSSPDRDDPERLKVKEWLKAQGKTRQWLAEQCRVSVRTVHTWFSASGSIPATQSLFIEKLMKEDVPHPMPLHEFSANFSEAEMFIIHKFQKLHPGIDLNTYGMYKILELCINTLLQDEHSRPASVPTSTSIPEDYLQAAERPFPSGKQSADMLHKRQTPQACSLRGL
;
A
#
# COMPACT_ATOMS: atom_id res chain seq x y z
N MET A 1 -16.96 26.56 15.17
CA MET A 1 -15.99 27.59 15.55
C MET A 1 -15.07 27.93 14.38
N SER A 2 -15.02 29.21 13.99
CA SER A 2 -14.14 29.74 12.95
C SER A 2 -12.69 29.87 13.45
N ASP A 3 -11.73 29.97 12.54
CA ASP A 3 -10.32 30.13 12.93
C ASP A 3 -10.08 31.43 13.72
N ASP A 4 -10.85 32.49 13.46
CA ASP A 4 -10.76 33.77 14.18
C ASP A 4 -11.28 33.69 15.61
N GLU A 5 -12.39 32.99 15.83
CA GLU A 5 -12.90 32.70 17.17
C GLU A 5 -11.85 31.93 17.97
N ILE A 6 -11.23 30.90 17.36
CA ILE A 6 -10.19 30.07 18.03
C ILE A 6 -9.01 30.95 18.44
N ARG A 7 -8.55 31.85 17.57
CA ARG A 7 -7.45 32.78 17.90
C ARG A 7 -7.80 33.69 19.07
N THR A 8 -9.05 34.15 19.15
CA THR A 8 -9.52 35.02 20.24
C THR A 8 -9.54 34.26 21.56
N THR A 9 -10.16 33.08 21.60
CA THR A 9 -10.21 32.24 22.81
C THR A 9 -8.81 31.84 23.29
N VAL A 10 -7.89 31.51 22.37
CA VAL A 10 -6.49 31.20 22.73
C VAL A 10 -5.78 32.41 23.32
N ARG A 11 -5.99 33.62 22.77
CA ARG A 11 -5.41 34.86 23.31
C ARG A 11 -5.92 35.17 24.71
N GLU A 12 -7.23 35.09 24.92
CA GLU A 12 -7.87 35.32 26.22
C GLU A 12 -7.40 34.29 27.25
N TRP A 13 -7.35 33.01 26.89
CA TRP A 13 -6.90 31.96 27.79
C TRP A 13 -5.42 32.14 28.18
N LEU A 14 -4.54 32.48 27.23
CA LEU A 14 -3.13 32.78 27.53
C LEU A 14 -2.98 33.97 28.49
N GLN A 15 -3.81 35.00 28.34
CA GLN A 15 -3.86 36.15 29.24
C GLN A 15 -4.31 35.75 30.65
N CYS A 16 -5.41 34.99 30.77
CA CYS A 16 -5.95 34.54 32.05
C CYS A 16 -5.01 33.60 32.82
N GLN A 17 -4.25 32.76 32.10
CA GLN A 17 -3.31 31.81 32.72
C GLN A 17 -1.91 32.42 32.95
N HIS A 18 -1.67 33.69 32.59
CA HIS A 18 -0.35 34.32 32.59
C HIS A 18 0.73 33.50 31.84
N ARG A 19 0.35 32.79 30.78
CA ARG A 19 1.25 31.93 30.00
C ARG A 19 1.72 32.61 28.73
N LYS A 20 2.93 32.28 28.29
CA LYS A 20 3.48 32.79 27.02
C LYS A 20 3.17 31.81 25.88
N SER A 21 2.89 32.34 24.69
CA SER A 21 2.53 31.57 23.49
C SER A 21 3.49 30.43 23.14
N TYR A 22 4.81 30.61 23.35
CA TYR A 22 5.79 29.55 23.08
C TYR A 22 5.69 28.36 24.03
N GLN A 23 5.21 28.56 25.26
CA GLN A 23 5.03 27.49 26.24
C GLN A 23 3.85 26.61 25.82
N LEU A 24 2.75 27.23 25.39
CA LEU A 24 1.61 26.53 24.82
C LEU A 24 2.00 25.81 23.53
N ALA A 25 2.81 26.43 22.66
CA ALA A 25 3.32 25.79 21.45
C ALA A 25 4.10 24.50 21.77
N GLY A 26 5.00 24.55 22.76
CA GLY A 26 5.74 23.38 23.23
C GLY A 26 4.84 22.28 23.79
N GLU A 27 3.82 22.66 24.56
CA GLU A 27 2.87 21.73 25.17
C GLU A 27 1.97 21.02 24.14
N ILE A 28 1.50 21.75 23.12
CA ILE A 28 0.73 21.15 22.02
C ILE A 28 1.61 20.46 20.97
N GLY A 29 2.94 20.42 21.18
CA GLY A 29 3.88 19.69 20.33
C GLY A 29 4.17 20.34 18.98
N ILE A 30 4.03 21.67 18.84
CA ILE A 30 4.34 22.38 17.61
C ILE A 30 5.46 23.42 17.81
N ARG A 31 6.21 23.71 16.75
CA ARG A 31 7.26 24.74 16.80
C ARG A 31 6.64 26.11 17.10
N PRO A 32 7.25 26.95 17.95
CA PRO A 32 6.75 28.30 18.25
C PRO A 32 6.49 29.14 17.00
N GLN A 33 7.35 29.04 15.98
CA GLN A 33 7.14 29.72 14.70
C GLN A 33 5.85 29.29 13.99
N THR A 34 5.55 27.99 13.98
CA THR A 34 4.31 27.44 13.40
C THR A 34 3.10 27.93 14.18
N PHE A 35 3.20 27.96 15.51
CA PHE A 35 2.15 28.49 16.38
C PHE A 35 1.85 29.96 16.07
N TYR A 36 2.87 30.82 16.02
CA TYR A 36 2.68 32.24 15.70
C TYR A 36 2.03 32.46 14.33
N ALA A 37 2.44 31.69 13.32
CA ALA A 37 1.87 31.79 11.99
C ALA A 37 0.37 31.42 11.95
N GLN A 38 -0.02 30.35 12.66
CA GLN A 38 -1.41 29.90 12.76
C GLN A 38 -2.27 30.84 13.62
N MET A 39 -1.70 31.41 14.69
CA MET A 39 -2.41 32.34 15.57
C MET A 39 -2.53 33.77 15.05
N SER A 40 -1.84 34.10 13.96
CA SER A 40 -1.91 35.42 13.33
C SER A 40 -3.02 35.49 12.29
N VAL A 41 -2.78 34.89 11.12
CA VAL A 41 -3.71 35.00 9.96
C VAL A 41 -3.86 33.70 9.18
N ARG A 42 -2.99 32.70 9.42
CA ARG A 42 -3.03 31.45 8.64
C ARG A 42 -4.10 30.51 9.16
N LYS A 43 -4.63 29.70 8.25
CA LYS A 43 -5.52 28.60 8.59
C LYS A 43 -4.91 27.72 9.68
N ILE A 44 -5.68 27.46 10.74
CA ILE A 44 -5.26 26.58 11.84
C ILE A 44 -5.50 25.14 11.40
N SER A 45 -4.48 24.29 11.48
CA SER A 45 -4.62 22.89 11.12
C SER A 45 -5.49 22.15 12.14
N ASP A 46 -6.21 21.12 11.67
CA ASP A 46 -7.11 20.35 12.54
C ASP A 46 -6.36 19.64 13.67
N ASN A 47 -5.12 19.24 13.42
CA ASN A 47 -4.26 18.69 14.47
C ASN A 47 -3.98 19.72 15.59
N THR A 48 -3.68 20.97 15.21
CA THR A 48 -3.48 22.05 16.18
C THR A 48 -4.79 22.35 16.92
N LYS A 49 -5.93 22.39 16.24
CA LYS A 49 -7.24 22.60 16.88
C LYS A 49 -7.52 21.54 17.94
N ARG A 50 -7.31 20.26 17.62
CA ARG A 50 -7.47 19.15 18.59
C ARG A 50 -6.48 19.26 19.75
N ALA A 51 -5.23 19.60 19.47
CA ALA A 51 -4.21 19.74 20.52
C ALA A 51 -4.53 20.92 21.46
N LEU A 52 -5.00 22.04 20.92
CA LEU A 52 -5.48 23.18 21.70
C LEU A 52 -6.71 22.82 22.53
N ALA A 53 -7.66 22.06 21.97
CA ALA A 53 -8.83 21.59 22.71
C ALA A 53 -8.46 20.76 23.94
N ARG A 54 -7.40 19.94 23.88
CA ARG A 54 -6.94 19.17 25.04
C ARG A 54 -6.40 20.03 26.19
N VAL A 55 -5.87 21.22 25.88
CA VAL A 55 -5.24 22.12 26.87
C VAL A 55 -6.18 23.23 27.32
N ILE A 56 -7.12 23.63 26.47
CA ILE A 56 -8.05 24.75 26.70
C ILE A 56 -9.48 24.19 26.76
N PRO A 57 -10.05 23.97 27.96
CA PRO A 57 -11.39 23.41 28.13
C PRO A 57 -12.51 24.22 27.45
N ALA A 58 -12.33 25.54 27.32
CA ALA A 58 -13.26 26.42 26.61
C ALA A 58 -13.38 26.04 25.12
N LEU A 59 -12.35 25.43 24.52
CA LEU A 59 -12.40 24.92 23.15
C LEU A 59 -13.06 23.53 23.06
N MET A 60 -13.13 22.75 24.16
CA MET A 60 -13.77 21.42 24.16
C MET A 60 -15.30 21.52 24.15
N SER A 61 -15.85 22.46 24.92
CA SER A 61 -17.31 22.56 25.13
C SER A 61 -18.09 22.90 23.86
N GLU A 62 -17.44 23.48 22.84
CA GLU A 62 -18.06 23.82 21.55
C GLU A 62 -17.56 22.96 20.37
N LEU A 63 -16.40 22.29 20.53
CA LEU A 63 -16.00 21.26 19.56
C LEU A 63 -16.90 20.02 19.66
N ASP A 64 -17.38 19.64 20.85
CA ASP A 64 -18.22 18.45 21.03
C ASP A 64 -19.58 18.57 20.32
N LEU A 65 -20.16 19.78 20.28
CA LEU A 65 -21.38 20.07 19.52
C LEU A 65 -21.15 20.15 18.00
N SER A 66 -19.90 20.43 17.57
CA SER A 66 -19.52 20.45 16.14
C SER A 66 -18.86 19.17 15.64
N LEU A 67 -18.50 18.24 16.53
CA LEU A 67 -18.00 16.89 16.22
C LEU A 67 -19.12 15.91 15.90
N SER A 68 -20.35 16.15 16.38
CA SER A 68 -21.55 15.45 15.88
C SER A 68 -21.89 15.78 14.43
N SER A 69 -21.32 16.86 13.87
CA SER A 69 -21.57 17.31 12.50
C SER A 69 -20.31 17.42 11.64
N SER A 70 -19.22 16.77 12.02
CA SER A 70 -18.07 16.64 11.13
C SER A 70 -18.24 15.35 10.33
N PRO A 71 -18.80 15.39 9.11
CA PRO A 71 -18.40 14.36 8.17
C PRO A 71 -16.90 14.57 8.02
N ASP A 72 -16.10 13.63 8.53
CA ASP A 72 -14.91 13.28 7.77
C ASP A 72 -15.39 13.24 6.33
N ARG A 73 -14.95 14.18 5.49
CA ARG A 73 -15.25 14.18 4.06
C ARG A 73 -14.43 13.05 3.43
N ASP A 74 -14.57 11.85 3.98
CA ASP A 74 -14.47 10.64 3.25
C ASP A 74 -15.64 10.68 2.27
N ASP A 75 -15.32 11.32 1.15
CA ASP A 75 -16.10 11.25 -0.07
C ASP A 75 -16.56 9.79 -0.26
N PRO A 76 -17.88 9.54 -0.33
CA PRO A 76 -18.43 8.18 -0.27
C PRO A 76 -17.90 7.32 -1.42
N GLU A 77 -17.56 7.94 -2.55
CA GLU A 77 -16.94 7.29 -3.69
C GLU A 77 -15.49 6.85 -3.37
N ARG A 78 -14.68 7.71 -2.76
CA ARG A 78 -13.33 7.29 -2.30
C ARG A 78 -13.36 6.14 -1.31
N LEU A 79 -14.31 6.13 -0.37
CA LEU A 79 -14.48 5.02 0.57
C LEU A 79 -14.81 3.73 -0.16
N LYS A 80 -15.81 3.79 -1.05
CA LYS A 80 -16.25 2.67 -1.87
C LYS A 80 -15.09 2.06 -2.67
N VAL A 81 -14.25 2.89 -3.28
CA VAL A 81 -13.06 2.42 -4.02
C VAL A 81 -12.02 1.81 -3.08
N LYS A 82 -11.76 2.39 -1.90
CA LYS A 82 -10.84 1.82 -0.90
C LYS A 82 -11.29 0.44 -0.43
N GLU A 83 -12.57 0.29 -0.11
CA GLU A 83 -13.14 -0.96 0.35
C GLU A 83 -13.10 -2.03 -0.74
N TRP A 84 -13.47 -1.67 -1.97
CA TRP A 84 -13.39 -2.59 -3.10
C TRP A 84 -11.96 -3.05 -3.41
N LEU A 85 -10.99 -2.14 -3.43
CA LEU A 85 -9.57 -2.51 -3.59
C LEU A 85 -9.13 -3.51 -2.51
N LYS A 86 -9.52 -3.26 -1.26
CA LYS A 86 -9.21 -4.15 -0.13
C LYS A 86 -9.87 -5.52 -0.29
N ALA A 87 -11.14 -5.57 -0.68
CA ALA A 87 -11.89 -6.80 -0.89
C ALA A 87 -11.28 -7.67 -1.99
N GLN A 88 -10.77 -7.05 -3.05
CA GLN A 88 -10.14 -7.72 -4.19
C GLN A 88 -8.65 -8.01 -3.99
N GLY A 89 -8.06 -7.63 -2.85
CA GLY A 89 -6.61 -7.75 -2.61
C GLY A 89 -5.75 -6.88 -3.55
N LYS A 90 -6.34 -5.85 -4.19
CA LYS A 90 -5.70 -4.98 -5.16
C LYS A 90 -5.03 -3.79 -4.47
N THR A 91 -3.88 -3.37 -5.00
CA THR A 91 -3.11 -2.25 -4.44
C THR A 91 -3.41 -0.94 -5.16
N ARG A 92 -3.04 0.19 -4.53
CA ARG A 92 -3.09 1.52 -5.18
C ARG A 92 -2.17 1.61 -6.41
N GLN A 93 -1.10 0.81 -6.43
CA GLN A 93 -0.21 0.70 -7.58
C GLN A 93 -0.92 0.02 -8.75
N TRP A 94 -1.66 -1.06 -8.50
CA TRP A 94 -2.50 -1.70 -9.50
C TRP A 94 -3.54 -0.72 -10.07
N LEU A 95 -4.20 0.05 -9.20
CA LEU A 95 -5.16 1.06 -9.65
C LEU A 95 -4.52 2.12 -10.55
N ALA A 96 -3.29 2.54 -10.22
CA ALA A 96 -2.53 3.51 -11.02
C ALA A 96 -2.24 2.97 -12.42
N GLU A 97 -1.85 1.69 -12.51
CA GLU A 97 -1.61 0.99 -13.77
C GLU A 97 -2.88 0.92 -14.63
N GLN A 98 -4.02 0.53 -14.04
CA GLN A 98 -5.29 0.47 -14.76
C GLN A 98 -5.74 1.84 -15.27
N CYS A 99 -5.61 2.87 -14.44
CA CYS A 99 -5.98 4.24 -14.80
C CYS A 99 -4.93 4.95 -15.68
N ARG A 100 -3.79 4.30 -15.99
CA ARG A 100 -2.66 4.88 -16.74
C ARG A 100 -2.15 6.19 -16.13
N VAL A 101 -2.09 6.25 -14.81
CA VAL A 101 -1.58 7.40 -14.06
C VAL A 101 -0.42 7.00 -13.15
N SER A 102 0.30 8.00 -12.63
CA SER A 102 1.34 7.72 -11.64
C SER A 102 0.74 7.28 -10.30
N VAL A 103 1.44 6.41 -9.58
CA VAL A 103 1.06 5.98 -8.22
C VAL A 103 0.91 7.18 -7.27
N ARG A 104 1.75 8.21 -7.45
CA ARG A 104 1.67 9.47 -6.68
C ARG A 104 0.35 10.20 -6.92
N THR A 105 -0.15 10.22 -8.16
CA THR A 105 -1.46 10.79 -8.50
C THR A 105 -2.57 10.09 -7.73
N VAL A 106 -2.55 8.75 -7.69
CA VAL A 106 -3.51 7.94 -6.93
C VAL A 106 -3.42 8.22 -5.43
N HIS A 107 -2.22 8.34 -4.86
CA HIS A 107 -2.07 8.73 -3.46
C HIS A 107 -2.67 10.10 -3.14
N THR A 108 -2.52 11.06 -4.05
CA THR A 108 -3.14 12.38 -3.91
C THR A 108 -4.67 12.28 -3.91
N TRP A 109 -5.28 11.41 -4.73
CA TRP A 109 -6.74 11.21 -4.72
C TRP A 109 -7.26 10.75 -3.35
N PHE A 110 -6.52 9.88 -2.66
CA PHE A 110 -6.89 9.36 -1.34
C PHE A 110 -6.37 10.19 -0.15
N SER A 111 -5.81 11.37 -0.40
CA SER A 111 -5.35 12.28 0.66
C SER A 111 -6.52 13.05 1.29
N ALA A 112 -6.31 13.68 2.46
CA ALA A 112 -7.39 14.38 3.18
C ALA A 112 -8.12 15.44 2.34
N SER A 113 -7.41 16.13 1.44
CA SER A 113 -7.96 17.11 0.50
C SER A 113 -8.08 16.60 -0.94
N GLY A 114 -7.88 15.30 -1.16
CA GLY A 114 -7.88 14.68 -2.47
C GLY A 114 -9.27 14.30 -2.95
N SER A 115 -9.46 14.33 -4.27
CA SER A 115 -10.64 13.78 -4.94
C SER A 115 -10.21 12.92 -6.12
N ILE A 116 -11.05 11.95 -6.47
CA ILE A 116 -10.90 11.18 -7.70
C ILE A 116 -11.53 12.03 -8.82
N PRO A 117 -10.81 12.33 -9.92
CA PRO A 117 -11.40 13.10 -11.00
C PRO A 117 -12.49 12.27 -11.73
N ALA A 118 -13.52 12.94 -12.23
CA ALA A 118 -14.73 12.31 -12.75
C ALA A 118 -14.47 11.25 -13.84
N THR A 119 -13.52 11.51 -14.75
CA THR A 119 -13.16 10.57 -15.82
C THR A 119 -12.64 9.24 -15.26
N GLN A 120 -11.81 9.31 -14.22
CA GLN A 120 -11.23 8.15 -13.55
C GLN A 120 -12.26 7.45 -12.68
N SER A 121 -13.13 8.21 -12.01
CA SER A 121 -14.28 7.67 -11.27
C SER A 121 -15.15 6.76 -12.16
N LEU A 122 -15.54 7.22 -13.36
CA LEU A 122 -16.31 6.41 -14.31
C LEU A 122 -15.58 5.14 -14.75
N PHE A 123 -14.27 5.23 -14.95
CA PHE A 123 -13.46 4.09 -15.33
C PHE A 123 -13.33 3.08 -14.18
N ILE A 124 -13.10 3.55 -12.96
CA ILE A 124 -13.05 2.72 -11.76
C ILE A 124 -14.41 2.06 -11.53
N GLU A 125 -15.52 2.76 -11.74
CA GLU A 125 -16.85 2.16 -11.65
C GLU A 125 -17.04 0.99 -12.63
N LYS A 126 -16.49 1.09 -13.84
CA LYS A 126 -16.48 -0.03 -14.80
C LYS A 126 -15.64 -1.20 -14.29
N LEU A 127 -14.42 -0.94 -13.80
CA LEU A 127 -13.59 -1.97 -13.18
C LEU A 127 -14.32 -2.65 -12.02
N MET A 128 -15.00 -1.89 -11.17
CA MET A 128 -15.76 -2.42 -10.04
C MET A 128 -16.95 -3.30 -10.47
N LYS A 129 -17.54 -3.04 -11.65
CA LYS A 129 -18.62 -3.85 -12.23
C LYS A 129 -18.10 -5.11 -12.92
N GLU A 130 -16.98 -5.01 -13.62
CA GLU A 130 -16.31 -6.11 -14.30
C GLU A 130 -15.64 -7.08 -13.31
N ASP A 131 -15.12 -6.56 -12.20
CA ASP A 131 -14.52 -7.32 -11.08
C ASP A 131 -15.53 -7.60 -9.96
N VAL A 132 -16.84 -7.46 -10.19
CA VAL A 132 -17.78 -8.28 -9.43
C VAL A 132 -17.32 -9.69 -9.78
N PRO A 133 -16.77 -10.48 -8.83
CA PRO A 133 -16.66 -11.88 -9.09
C PRO A 133 -18.10 -12.26 -9.37
N HIS A 134 -18.42 -12.61 -10.63
CA HIS A 134 -19.37 -13.69 -10.76
C HIS A 134 -18.80 -14.70 -9.77
N PRO A 135 -19.53 -15.07 -8.70
CA PRO A 135 -19.34 -16.41 -8.22
C PRO A 135 -19.66 -17.18 -9.50
N MET A 136 -18.63 -17.54 -10.27
CA MET A 136 -18.67 -18.80 -10.99
C MET A 136 -19.26 -19.69 -9.92
N PRO A 137 -20.51 -20.18 -10.10
CA PRO A 137 -20.99 -21.19 -9.20
C PRO A 137 -19.84 -22.18 -9.17
N LEU A 138 -19.44 -22.64 -7.99
CA LEU A 138 -18.86 -23.98 -7.94
C LEU A 138 -19.95 -24.81 -8.64
N HIS A 139 -19.79 -24.97 -9.95
CA HIS A 139 -20.78 -25.62 -10.77
C HIS A 139 -20.57 -27.04 -10.29
N GLU A 140 -21.46 -27.50 -9.41
CA GLU A 140 -21.54 -28.91 -9.13
C GLU A 140 -21.62 -29.56 -10.50
N PHE A 141 -20.53 -30.22 -10.86
CA PHE A 141 -20.40 -30.89 -12.12
C PHE A 141 -21.38 -32.06 -12.04
N SER A 142 -22.59 -31.85 -12.57
CA SER A 142 -23.58 -32.90 -12.70
C SER A 142 -23.42 -33.52 -14.07
N ALA A 143 -22.79 -34.69 -14.12
CA ALA A 143 -22.70 -35.48 -15.34
C ALA A 143 -24.05 -36.17 -15.60
N ASN A 144 -24.65 -35.91 -16.76
CA ASN A 144 -25.79 -36.69 -17.26
C ASN A 144 -25.27 -37.67 -18.30
N PHE A 145 -25.48 -38.96 -18.08
CA PHE A 145 -25.11 -40.03 -19.01
C PHE A 145 -26.33 -40.54 -19.75
N SER A 146 -26.20 -40.77 -21.05
CA SER A 146 -27.20 -41.50 -21.83
C SER A 146 -27.32 -42.96 -21.38
N GLU A 147 -28.38 -43.66 -21.81
CA GLU A 147 -28.60 -45.07 -21.47
C GLU A 147 -27.42 -45.97 -21.90
N ALA A 148 -26.85 -45.72 -23.08
CA ALA A 148 -25.70 -46.45 -23.59
C ALA A 148 -24.43 -46.20 -22.76
N GLU A 149 -24.19 -44.96 -22.34
CA GLU A 149 -23.05 -44.60 -21.47
C GLU A 149 -23.22 -45.20 -20.07
N MET A 150 -24.44 -45.18 -19.53
CA MET A 150 -24.74 -45.78 -18.23
C MET A 150 -24.56 -47.30 -18.24
N PHE A 151 -24.89 -47.97 -19.35
CA PHE A 151 -24.61 -49.39 -19.53
C PHE A 151 -23.11 -49.69 -19.45
N ILE A 152 -22.26 -48.84 -20.04
CA ILE A 152 -20.80 -48.97 -19.95
C ILE A 152 -20.33 -48.78 -18.50
N ILE A 153 -20.87 -47.77 -17.81
CA ILE A 153 -20.56 -47.51 -16.40
C ILE A 153 -20.91 -48.71 -15.51
N HIS A 154 -22.09 -49.31 -15.69
CA HIS A 154 -22.50 -50.48 -14.93
C HIS A 154 -21.62 -51.71 -15.22
N LYS A 155 -21.24 -51.91 -16.49
CA LYS A 155 -20.31 -52.97 -16.87
C LYS A 155 -18.96 -52.78 -16.18
N PHE A 156 -18.45 -51.55 -16.13
CA PHE A 156 -17.22 -51.20 -15.43
C PHE A 156 -17.32 -51.49 -13.93
N GLN A 157 -18.39 -51.04 -13.27
CA GLN A 157 -18.62 -51.31 -11.84
C GLN A 157 -18.68 -52.80 -11.51
N LYS A 158 -19.33 -53.59 -12.37
CA LYS A 158 -19.42 -55.06 -12.21
C LYS A 158 -18.05 -55.74 -12.28
N LEU A 159 -17.15 -55.25 -13.12
CA LEU A 159 -15.79 -55.77 -13.25
C LEU A 159 -14.86 -55.25 -12.14
N HIS A 160 -15.20 -54.11 -11.52
CA HIS A 160 -14.38 -53.44 -10.51
C HIS A 160 -15.19 -53.03 -9.27
N PRO A 161 -15.66 -53.98 -8.44
CA PRO A 161 -16.56 -53.70 -7.33
C PRO A 161 -15.91 -52.88 -6.18
N GLY A 162 -14.57 -52.80 -6.13
CA GLY A 162 -13.84 -52.04 -5.12
C GLY A 162 -13.54 -50.59 -5.51
N ILE A 163 -13.93 -50.15 -6.71
CA ILE A 163 -13.69 -48.78 -7.17
C ILE A 163 -14.93 -47.93 -6.86
N ASP A 164 -14.76 -46.94 -6.00
CA ASP A 164 -15.75 -45.87 -5.85
C ASP A 164 -15.69 -44.94 -7.06
N LEU A 165 -16.76 -44.95 -7.87
CA LEU A 165 -16.78 -44.26 -9.17
C LEU A 165 -16.68 -42.74 -9.02
N ASN A 166 -17.26 -42.18 -7.96
CA ASN A 166 -17.19 -40.74 -7.69
C ASN A 166 -15.75 -40.31 -7.42
N THR A 167 -15.08 -40.98 -6.48
CA THR A 167 -13.68 -40.74 -6.14
C THR A 167 -12.76 -40.98 -7.34
N TYR A 168 -12.97 -42.08 -8.07
CA TYR A 168 -12.20 -42.40 -9.28
C TYR A 168 -12.37 -41.34 -10.38
N GLY A 169 -13.60 -40.87 -10.60
CA GLY A 169 -13.89 -39.80 -11.56
C GLY A 169 -13.16 -38.50 -11.21
N MET A 170 -13.18 -38.10 -9.94
CA MET A 170 -12.46 -36.90 -9.48
C MET A 170 -10.95 -37.02 -9.71
N TYR A 171 -10.35 -38.17 -9.42
CA TYR A 171 -8.92 -38.39 -9.71
C TYR A 171 -8.59 -38.31 -11.20
N LYS A 172 -9.44 -38.87 -12.06
CA LYS A 172 -9.24 -38.81 -13.50
C LYS A 172 -9.40 -37.40 -14.06
N ILE A 173 -10.33 -36.61 -13.54
CA ILE A 173 -10.47 -35.19 -13.90
C ILE A 173 -9.18 -34.45 -13.53
N LEU A 174 -8.68 -34.64 -12.31
CA LEU A 174 -7.45 -33.99 -11.84
C LEU A 174 -6.24 -34.38 -12.69
N GLU A 175 -6.07 -35.68 -12.97
CA GLU A 175 -5.00 -36.19 -13.84
C GLU A 175 -5.06 -35.54 -15.24
N LEU A 176 -6.26 -35.40 -15.80
CA LEU A 176 -6.45 -34.76 -17.10
C LEU A 176 -6.03 -33.28 -17.05
N CYS A 177 -6.48 -32.54 -16.04
CA CYS A 177 -6.12 -31.13 -15.85
C CYS A 177 -4.60 -30.94 -15.73
N ILE A 178 -3.93 -31.77 -14.93
CA ILE A 178 -2.46 -31.71 -14.76
C ILE A 178 -1.78 -31.94 -16.11
N ASN A 179 -2.20 -32.96 -16.84
CA ASN A 179 -1.60 -33.28 -18.13
C ASN A 179 -1.81 -32.15 -19.14
N THR A 180 -3.01 -31.56 -19.23
CA THR A 180 -3.26 -30.41 -20.10
C THR A 180 -2.37 -29.22 -19.75
N LEU A 181 -2.25 -28.88 -18.47
CA LEU A 181 -1.41 -27.77 -18.03
C LEU A 181 0.07 -28.00 -18.35
N LEU A 182 0.55 -29.24 -18.17
CA LEU A 182 1.91 -29.60 -18.55
C LEU A 182 2.11 -29.47 -20.07
N GLN A 183 1.18 -29.95 -20.90
CA GLN A 183 1.31 -29.82 -22.36
C GLN A 183 1.34 -28.35 -22.83
N ASP A 184 0.58 -27.46 -22.17
CA ASP A 184 0.57 -26.03 -22.48
C ASP A 184 1.90 -25.35 -22.12
N GLU A 185 2.53 -25.73 -21.00
CA GLU A 185 3.87 -25.22 -20.66
C GLU A 185 4.95 -25.67 -21.65
N HIS A 186 4.87 -26.93 -22.13
CA HIS A 186 5.83 -27.46 -23.09
C HIS A 186 5.59 -26.96 -24.52
N SER A 187 4.37 -26.51 -24.83
CA SER A 187 4.01 -25.96 -26.16
C SER A 187 4.19 -24.44 -26.25
N ARG A 188 4.50 -23.77 -25.14
CA ARG A 188 4.79 -22.33 -25.12
C ARG A 188 6.16 -22.10 -25.77
N PRO A 189 6.26 -21.41 -26.93
CA PRO A 189 7.57 -21.08 -27.48
C PRO A 189 8.30 -20.22 -26.45
N ALA A 190 9.53 -20.61 -26.10
CA ALA A 190 10.41 -19.81 -25.28
C ALA A 190 10.44 -18.41 -25.89
N SER A 191 9.79 -17.44 -25.22
CA SER A 191 9.92 -16.05 -25.58
C SER A 191 11.38 -15.70 -25.38
N VAL A 192 12.10 -15.57 -26.50
CA VAL A 192 13.44 -14.98 -26.56
C VAL A 192 13.37 -13.67 -25.78
N PRO A 193 14.17 -13.48 -24.71
CA PRO A 193 14.31 -12.14 -24.16
C PRO A 193 15.07 -11.31 -25.19
N THR A 194 14.35 -10.45 -25.90
CA THR A 194 14.92 -9.44 -26.78
C THR A 194 15.92 -8.61 -25.98
N SER A 195 17.18 -8.72 -26.40
CA SER A 195 18.33 -7.98 -25.96
C SER A 195 18.01 -6.52 -25.66
N THR A 196 18.13 -6.12 -24.40
CA THR A 196 18.47 -4.75 -24.05
C THR A 196 19.96 -4.75 -23.74
N SER A 197 20.71 -4.12 -24.63
CA SER A 197 22.14 -3.84 -24.56
C SER A 197 22.63 -3.47 -23.16
N ILE A 198 23.60 -4.21 -22.64
CA ILE A 198 24.56 -3.70 -21.67
C ILE A 198 25.96 -4.03 -22.21
N PRO A 199 26.88 -3.06 -22.34
CA PRO A 199 28.20 -3.26 -22.96
C PRO A 199 29.07 -4.25 -22.19
N GLU A 200 29.82 -5.06 -22.95
CA GLU A 200 30.92 -5.88 -22.48
C GLU A 200 31.99 -5.04 -21.80
N ASP A 201 32.15 -5.18 -20.47
CA ASP A 201 33.48 -4.96 -19.87
C ASP A 201 33.64 -5.55 -18.46
N TYR A 202 33.14 -6.75 -18.19
CA TYR A 202 33.54 -7.48 -16.98
C TYR A 202 33.38 -8.98 -17.19
N LEU A 203 34.49 -9.63 -17.58
CA LEU A 203 34.97 -10.93 -17.07
C LEU A 203 35.96 -11.55 -18.07
N GLN A 204 37.22 -11.14 -18.03
CA GLN A 204 38.31 -11.96 -18.57
C GLN A 204 39.60 -11.77 -17.77
N ALA A 205 39.65 -12.30 -16.55
CA ALA A 205 40.90 -12.61 -15.87
C ALA A 205 40.64 -13.51 -14.65
N ALA A 206 40.28 -14.77 -14.89
CA ALA A 206 40.27 -15.78 -13.85
C ALA A 206 40.79 -17.12 -14.38
N GLU A 207 42.00 -17.11 -14.95
CA GLU A 207 42.86 -18.31 -15.03
C GLU A 207 44.30 -17.95 -14.62
N ARG A 208 44.61 -18.22 -13.34
CA ARG A 208 45.84 -18.77 -12.68
C ARG A 208 47.25 -18.42 -13.24
N PRO A 209 48.36 -18.42 -12.45
CA PRO A 209 48.61 -19.22 -11.23
C PRO A 209 49.37 -18.52 -10.07
N PHE A 210 49.43 -19.19 -8.91
CA PHE A 210 50.30 -18.85 -7.77
C PHE A 210 51.79 -18.75 -8.18
N PRO A 211 52.56 -17.90 -7.48
CA PRO A 211 53.81 -18.40 -6.91
C PRO A 211 54.04 -18.01 -5.45
N SER A 212 54.77 -18.91 -4.81
CA SER A 212 55.25 -18.95 -3.44
C SER A 212 56.06 -17.74 -2.98
N GLY A 213 55.79 -17.32 -1.74
CA GLY A 213 56.72 -16.93 -0.67
C GLY A 213 57.94 -16.04 -0.97
N LYS A 214 58.05 -14.93 -0.23
CA LYS A 214 59.22 -14.57 0.60
C LYS A 214 58.92 -13.38 1.54
N GLN A 215 59.65 -13.38 2.65
CA GLN A 215 59.54 -12.58 3.87
C GLN A 215 59.96 -11.10 3.72
N SER A 216 59.41 -10.26 4.61
CA SER A 216 60.07 -9.24 5.47
C SER A 216 59.03 -8.16 5.81
N ALA A 217 58.58 -8.01 7.06
CA ALA A 217 59.25 -7.39 8.22
C ALA A 217 59.34 -5.86 8.11
N ASP A 218 58.96 -5.21 9.22
CA ASP A 218 59.05 -3.77 9.55
C ASP A 218 57.99 -2.84 8.91
N MET A 219 57.36 -1.88 9.61
CA MET A 219 57.55 -1.38 10.98
C MET A 219 56.30 -0.63 11.46
N LEU A 220 56.21 -0.57 12.78
CA LEU A 220 55.19 -0.01 13.66
C LEU A 220 55.10 1.54 13.61
N HIS A 221 54.00 2.07 14.19
CA HIS A 221 53.70 3.46 14.63
C HIS A 221 52.91 4.32 13.62
N LYS A 222 51.87 5.10 13.98
CA LYS A 222 51.39 5.59 15.28
C LYS A 222 49.95 6.09 15.10
N ARG A 223 49.10 5.85 16.11
CA ARG A 223 47.83 6.57 16.33
C ARG A 223 48.09 8.07 16.53
N GLN A 224 47.21 8.94 16.03
CA GLN A 224 46.57 10.03 16.80
C GLN A 224 45.57 10.85 15.95
N THR A 225 44.31 10.82 16.35
CA THR A 225 43.33 11.92 16.21
C THR A 225 43.39 12.79 17.48
N PRO A 226 42.56 13.83 17.64
CA PRO A 226 42.53 15.11 16.93
C PRO A 226 42.71 16.30 17.93
N GLN A 227 43.01 17.51 17.46
CA GLN A 227 42.71 18.71 18.24
C GLN A 227 42.13 19.84 17.40
N ALA A 228 41.08 20.43 17.97
CA ALA A 228 40.38 21.62 17.55
C ALA A 228 41.26 22.86 17.70
N CYS A 229 41.02 23.87 16.86
CA CYS A 229 41.11 25.24 17.33
C CYS A 229 40.14 26.13 16.55
N SER A 230 39.22 26.72 17.32
CA SER A 230 38.37 27.84 16.97
C SER A 230 39.22 29.06 16.65
N LEU A 231 38.81 29.91 15.71
CA LEU A 231 39.14 31.33 15.73
C LEU A 231 38.04 32.14 15.04
N ARG A 232 37.51 33.08 15.81
CA ARG A 232 36.47 34.06 15.51
C ARG A 232 37.15 35.43 15.49
N GLY A 233 36.68 36.32 14.61
CA GLY A 233 36.75 37.78 14.79
C GLY A 233 37.89 38.49 14.05
N LEU A 234 37.54 39.33 13.08
CA LEU A 234 37.14 40.73 13.27
C LEU A 234 36.20 41.15 12.14
#